data_AF-A0A0F3IHQ6-F1
#
_entry.id   AF-A0A0F3IHQ6-F1
#
_cell.length_a   1.000
_cell.length_b   1.000
_cell.length_c   1.000
_cell.angle_alpha   90.00
_cell.angle_beta   90.00
_cell.angle_gamma   90.00
#
_symmetry.space_group_name_H-M   'P 1'
#
loop_
_entity.id
_entity.type
_entity.pdbx_description
1 polymer ?
#
loop_
_entity_poly.entity_id
_entity_poly.type
_entity_poly.pdbx_seq_one_letter_code
_entity_poly.pdbx_strand_id
1 'polypeptide(L)' 'MNVMIIWSRLRRPLAVALFAAVFAYIFITPLCGWLFSCGCDWPWRGFTQHCNAFIATAPEKCAWCATHWRLSQLWPGH' A
#
# COMPACT_ATOMS: atom_id res chain seq x y z
N MET A 1 -39.36 -9.36 -6.84
CA MET A 1 -38.76 -8.31 -7.70
C MET A 1 -37.94 -7.25 -6.95
N ASN A 2 -37.86 -7.24 -5.62
CA ASN A 2 -37.07 -6.22 -4.89
C ASN A 2 -35.57 -6.54 -4.79
N VAL A 3 -35.19 -7.82 -4.74
CA VAL A 3 -33.79 -8.23 -4.50
C VAL A 3 -32.88 -7.79 -5.66
N MET A 4 -33.26 -8.01 -6.91
CA MET A 4 -32.43 -7.70 -8.09
C MET A 4 -32.17 -6.17 -8.26
N ILE A 5 -33.12 -5.33 -7.82
CA ILE A 5 -32.99 -3.87 -7.82
C ILE A 5 -32.06 -3.39 -6.68
N ILE A 6 -32.13 -4.02 -5.50
CA ILE A 6 -31.23 -3.73 -4.37
C ILE A 6 -29.78 -4.09 -4.70
N TRP A 7 -29.54 -5.27 -5.29
CA TRP A 7 -28.20 -5.70 -5.71
C TRP A 7 -27.61 -4.82 -6.80
N SER A 8 -28.41 -4.37 -7.78
CA SER A 8 -27.93 -3.46 -8.83
C SER A 8 -27.65 -2.04 -8.30
N ARG A 9 -28.44 -1.56 -7.31
CA ARG A 9 -28.18 -0.29 -6.64
C ARG A 9 -26.96 -0.34 -5.72
N LEU A 10 -26.67 -1.47 -5.07
CA LEU A 10 -25.51 -1.63 -4.19
C LEU A 10 -24.22 -1.95 -4.95
N ARG A 11 -24.32 -2.57 -6.13
CA ARG A 11 -23.17 -2.93 -7.00
C ARG A 11 -22.40 -1.73 -7.54
N ARG A 12 -23.11 -0.64 -7.86
CA ARG A 12 -22.49 0.60 -8.38
C ARG A 12 -21.60 1.31 -7.35
N PRO A 13 -22.07 1.66 -6.14
CA PRO A 13 -21.22 2.29 -5.14
C PRO A 13 -20.11 1.34 -4.66
N LEU A 14 -20.36 0.04 -4.61
CA LEU A 14 -19.33 -0.95 -4.27
C LEU A 14 -18.19 -0.95 -5.29
N ALA A 15 -18.49 -0.96 -6.59
CA ALA A 15 -17.47 -0.92 -7.64
C ALA A 15 -16.62 0.36 -7.56
N VAL A 16 -17.25 1.50 -7.31
CA VAL A 16 -16.54 2.79 -7.13
C VAL A 16 -15.67 2.76 -5.88
N ALA A 17 -16.18 2.25 -4.76
CA ALA A 17 -15.42 2.14 -3.52
C ALA A 17 -14.21 1.22 -3.66
N LEU A 18 -14.37 0.07 -4.32
CA LEU A 18 -13.28 -0.86 -4.60
C LEU A 18 -12.22 -0.21 -5.51
N PHE A 19 -12.65 0.47 -6.58
CA PHE A 19 -11.74 1.17 -7.46
C PHE A 19 -10.96 2.26 -6.73
N ALA A 20 -11.64 3.09 -5.93
CA ALA A 20 -11.01 4.13 -5.15
C ALA A 20 -10.01 3.57 -4.12
N ALA A 21 -10.37 2.46 -3.46
CA ALA A 21 -9.48 1.80 -2.50
C ALA A 21 -8.21 1.26 -3.18
N VAL A 22 -8.35 0.59 -4.33
CA VAL A 22 -7.21 0.06 -5.10
C VAL A 22 -6.33 1.21 -5.61
N PHE A 23 -6.95 2.27 -6.14
CA PHE A 23 -6.23 3.44 -6.61
C PHE A 23 -5.45 4.09 -5.46
N ALA A 24 -6.11 4.40 -4.35
CA ALA A 24 -5.47 4.97 -3.17
C ALA A 24 -4.30 4.07 -2.70
N TYR A 25 -4.49 2.76 -2.66
CA TYR A 25 -3.43 1.83 -2.26
C TYR A 25 -2.22 1.87 -3.20
N ILE A 26 -2.42 1.80 -4.52
CA ILE A 26 -1.32 1.80 -5.50
C ILE A 26 -0.50 3.09 -5.46
N PHE A 27 -1.14 4.24 -5.24
CA PHE A 27 -0.47 5.54 -5.27
C PHE A 27 0.07 5.98 -3.90
N ILE A 28 -0.63 5.69 -2.80
CA ILE A 28 -0.22 6.12 -1.47
C ILE A 28 0.96 5.27 -0.96
N THR A 29 0.99 3.97 -1.23
CA THR A 29 2.08 3.08 -0.79
C THR A 29 3.49 3.51 -1.25
N PRO A 30 3.78 3.76 -2.54
CA PRO A 30 5.08 4.26 -2.99
C PRO A 30 5.34 5.69 -2.51
N LEU A 31 4.30 6.51 -2.38
CA LEU A 31 4.40 7.87 -1.86
C LEU A 31 4.87 7.86 -0.39
N CYS A 32 4.36 6.94 0.43
CA CYS A 32 4.84 6.73 1.80
C CYS A 32 6.31 6.30 1.86
N GLY A 33 6.74 5.43 0.93
CA GLY A 33 8.14 5.05 0.79
C GLY A 33 9.03 6.25 0.45
N TRP A 34 8.58 7.10 -0.47
CA TRP A 34 9.30 8.29 -0.89
C TRP A 34 9.37 9.39 0.18
N LEU A 35 8.27 9.68 0.87
CA LEU A 35 8.22 10.73 1.90
C LEU A 35 8.92 10.36 3.21
N PHE A 36 8.83 9.09 3.62
CA PHE A 36 9.26 8.67 4.95
C PHE A 36 10.45 7.68 4.93
N SER A 37 10.88 7.19 3.76
CA SER A 37 11.94 6.18 3.62
C SER A 37 11.60 4.82 4.25
N CYS A 38 10.35 4.36 4.09
CA CYS A 38 9.87 3.08 4.66
C CYS A 38 10.15 1.82 3.81
N GLY A 39 10.80 1.95 2.64
CA GLY A 39 11.11 0.83 1.74
C GLY A 39 9.95 0.34 0.85
N CYS A 40 8.82 1.05 0.82
CA CYS A 40 7.69 0.74 -0.05
C CYS A 40 7.92 1.36 -1.44
N ASP A 41 7.64 0.63 -2.51
CA ASP A 41 7.97 1.07 -3.88
C ASP A 41 6.77 0.90 -4.82
N TRP A 42 6.99 1.10 -6.12
CA TRP A 42 5.93 0.90 -7.12
C TRP A 42 5.58 -0.58 -7.32
N PRO A 43 4.36 -0.91 -7.81
CA PRO A 43 3.94 -2.28 -8.12
C PRO A 43 4.96 -3.12 -8.89
N TRP A 44 5.65 -2.52 -9.85
CA TRP A 44 6.66 -3.17 -10.70
C TRP A 44 8.07 -3.20 -10.08
N ARG A 45 8.27 -2.62 -8.90
CA ARG A 45 9.54 -2.62 -8.16
C ARG A 45 9.40 -3.20 -6.76
N GLY A 46 8.55 -4.22 -6.62
CA GLY A 46 8.39 -4.97 -5.38
C GLY A 46 7.30 -4.45 -4.44
N PHE A 47 6.77 -3.24 -4.63
CA PHE A 47 5.59 -2.68 -3.93
C PHE A 47 5.63 -2.74 -2.40
N THR A 48 5.22 -3.87 -1.83
CA THR A 48 5.19 -4.15 -0.40
C THR A 48 6.29 -5.10 0.08
N GLN A 49 7.05 -5.73 -0.83
CA GLN A 49 8.06 -6.73 -0.52
C GLN A 49 9.15 -6.22 0.42
N HIS A 50 9.54 -4.94 0.27
CA HIS A 50 10.54 -4.28 1.09
C HIS A 50 9.94 -3.24 2.04
N CYS A 51 8.61 -3.16 2.07
CA CYS A 51 7.89 -2.17 2.85
C CYS A 51 7.83 -2.63 4.31
N ASN A 52 8.42 -1.84 5.20
CA ASN A 52 8.57 -2.15 6.63
C ASN A 52 7.25 -2.59 7.30
N ALA A 53 6.11 -1.99 6.92
CA ALA A 53 4.79 -2.34 7.43
C ALA A 53 4.44 -3.83 7.26
N PHE A 54 4.94 -4.47 6.20
CA PHE A 54 4.61 -5.84 5.83
C PHE A 54 5.69 -6.87 6.22
N ILE A 55 6.86 -6.42 6.70
CA ILE A 55 7.94 -7.32 7.10
C ILE A 55 7.72 -7.76 8.55
N ALA A 56 7.61 -9.07 8.79
CA ALA A 56 7.33 -9.61 10.13
C ALA A 56 8.44 -9.30 11.15
N THR A 57 9.69 -9.28 10.71
CA THR A 57 10.89 -9.04 11.53
C THR A 57 11.26 -7.57 11.64
N ALA A 58 10.45 -6.66 11.09
CA ALA A 58 10.69 -5.23 11.21
C ALA A 58 10.63 -4.81 12.70
N PRO A 59 11.69 -4.20 13.24
CA PRO A 59 11.75 -3.87 14.67
C PRO A 59 10.71 -2.82 15.05
N GLU A 60 10.36 -1.93 14.12
CA GLU A 60 9.33 -0.90 14.28
C GLU A 60 8.42 -0.98 13.04
N LYS A 61 7.16 -1.40 13.17
CA LYS A 61 6.20 -1.42 12.05
C LYS A 61 5.55 -0.05 11.90
N CYS A 62 6.00 0.70 10.88
CA CYS A 62 5.55 2.01 10.41
C CYS A 62 4.69 2.87 11.39
N ALA A 63 5.34 3.70 12.21
CA ALA A 63 4.82 5.00 12.64
C ALA A 63 5.69 6.09 11.98
N TRP A 64 5.29 6.44 10.75
CA TRP A 64 5.89 7.37 9.77
C TRP A 64 7.39 7.64 9.92
N CYS A 65 8.14 6.71 9.35
CA CYS A 65 9.60 6.62 9.22
C CYS A 65 10.31 8.00 9.06
N ALA A 66 11.52 8.29 9.57
CA ALA A 66 12.71 7.49 9.93
C ALA A 66 13.28 7.93 11.32
N THR A 67 14.42 7.47 11.88
CA THR A 67 15.82 7.54 11.37
C THR A 67 16.48 6.18 11.08
N HIS A 68 15.80 5.09 11.45
CA HIS A 68 16.31 3.71 11.46
C HIS A 68 16.13 2.95 10.12
N TRP A 69 15.73 3.58 9.01
CA TRP A 69 15.71 2.82 7.75
C TRP A 69 17.07 2.16 7.43
N ARG A 70 18.18 2.57 8.08
CA ARG A 70 19.50 1.91 8.29
C ARG A 70 19.44 0.39 8.53
N LEU A 71 18.81 -0.38 7.65
CA LEU A 71 19.44 -0.96 6.49
C LEU A 71 18.45 -1.02 5.30
N SER A 72 18.40 -0.02 4.42
CA SER A 72 18.41 -0.35 2.98
C SER A 72 19.75 -1.05 2.63
N GLN A 73 20.70 -1.04 3.58
CA GLN A 73 22.02 -1.67 3.68
C GLN A 73 22.07 -3.21 3.79
N LEU A 74 21.26 -3.95 3.06
CA LEU A 74 21.87 -5.09 2.36
C LEU A 74 21.84 -4.90 0.83
N TRP A 75 21.06 -3.93 0.32
CA TRP A 75 20.96 -3.47 -1.08
C TRP A 75 20.75 -4.63 -2.09
N PRO A 76 20.65 -4.48 -3.44
CA PRO A 76 20.95 -3.35 -4.33
C PRO A 76 19.79 -2.97 -5.28
N GLY A 77 19.88 -1.86 -6.02
CA GLY A 77 18.97 -1.60 -7.16
C GLY A 77 18.07 -0.38 -6.99
N HIS A 78 18.34 0.87 -7.38
CA HIS A 78 19.26 1.44 -8.37
C HIS A 78 20.22 0.49 -9.07
#